data_AF-A0A6N8NNG7-F1
#
_entry.id   AF-A0A6N8NNG7-F1
#
_cell.length_a   1.000
_cell.length_b   1.000
_cell.length_c   1.000
_cell.angle_alpha   90.00
_cell.angle_beta   90.00
_cell.angle_gamma   90.00
#
_symmetry.space_group_name_H-M   'P 1'
#
loop_
_entity.id
_entity.type
_entity.pdbx_description
1 polymer ?
#
loop_
_entity_poly.entity_id
_entity_poly.type
_entity_poly.pdbx_seq_one_letter_code
_entity_poly.pdbx_strand_id
1 'polypeptide(L)'
;IAPAITHNPLSDHHQKLLSNFFAQTEALAFGKSREVVEQEYRDQGKDPATLDYVVPFKVFEGNRPTNSILLREITPFSLGALIALYEHKIFTQGVILNIFTFDQWGVELGKQLANRILPELKDDKEISSHDSSTNGLINRYKAWRG
;
A
#
# COMPACT_ATOMS: atom_id res chain seq x y z
N ILE A 1 8.00 7.66 6.69
CA ILE A 1 7.86 8.89 7.51
C ILE A 1 7.91 8.43 8.96
N ALA A 2 8.73 9.02 9.81
CA ALA A 2 8.81 8.64 11.22
C ALA A 2 8.98 9.89 12.10
N PRO A 3 8.34 9.95 13.29
CA PRO A 3 8.69 10.93 14.31
C PRO A 3 9.83 10.43 15.19
N ALA A 4 10.77 11.30 15.55
CA ALA A 4 11.85 10.98 16.48
C ALA A 4 11.35 10.81 17.93
N ILE A 5 10.29 11.52 18.30
CA ILE A 5 9.67 11.51 19.63
C ILE A 5 8.31 10.81 19.55
N THR A 6 8.03 9.92 20.51
CA THR A 6 6.75 9.24 20.65
C THR A 6 5.81 9.99 21.58
N HIS A 7 4.52 10.00 21.24
CA HIS A 7 3.45 10.45 22.14
C HIS A 7 3.20 9.49 23.30
N ASN A 8 3.59 8.22 23.13
CA ASN A 8 3.35 7.14 24.08
C ASN A 8 4.71 6.47 24.41
N PRO A 9 5.44 6.98 25.41
CA PRO A 9 6.71 6.39 25.83
C PRO A 9 6.45 5.05 26.53
N LEU A 10 6.58 3.95 25.77
CA LEU A 10 6.42 2.59 26.26
C LEU A 10 7.71 1.79 26.07
N SER A 11 8.49 1.67 27.14
CA SER A 11 9.75 0.91 27.14
C SER A 11 10.63 1.29 25.93
N ASP A 12 11.12 0.29 25.19
CA ASP A 12 11.95 0.41 24.00
C ASP A 12 11.16 0.34 22.68
N HIS A 13 9.82 0.43 22.71
CA HIS A 13 8.97 0.26 21.51
C HIS A 13 9.33 1.27 20.41
N HIS A 14 9.55 2.54 20.78
CA HIS A 14 9.86 3.57 19.78
C HIS A 14 11.25 3.39 19.17
N GLN A 15 12.21 2.89 19.95
CA GLN A 15 13.55 2.56 19.45
C GLN A 15 13.50 1.39 18.47
N LYS A 16 12.69 0.35 18.76
CA LYS A 16 12.42 -0.77 17.84
C LYS A 16 11.72 -0.31 16.55
N LEU A 17 10.79 0.64 16.64
CA LEU A 17 10.15 1.22 15.46
C LEU A 17 11.18 1.95 14.59
N LEU A 18 11.99 2.82 15.19
CA LEU A 18 13.00 3.61 14.48
C LEU A 18 14.11 2.73 13.89
N SER A 19 14.55 1.69 14.60
CA SER A 19 15.54 0.75 14.04
C SER A 19 15.04 0.08 12.77
N ASN A 20 13.77 -0.34 12.72
CA ASN A 20 13.15 -0.88 11.52
C ASN A 20 13.00 0.17 10.42
N PHE A 21 12.60 1.40 10.77
CA PHE A 21 12.50 2.50 9.79
C PHE A 21 13.82 2.75 9.07
N PHE A 22 14.95 2.79 9.79
CA PHE A 22 16.27 2.96 9.20
C PHE A 22 16.69 1.72 8.39
N ALA A 23 16.62 0.54 9.00
CA ALA A 23 17.08 -0.71 8.40
C ALA A 23 16.34 -1.04 7.09
N GLN A 24 15.04 -0.75 6.98
CA GLN A 24 14.28 -1.02 5.75
C GLN A 24 14.78 -0.19 4.57
N THR A 25 15.01 1.11 4.76
CA THR A 25 15.50 1.96 3.66
C THR A 25 16.93 1.62 3.23
N GLU A 26 17.76 1.20 4.18
CA GLU A 26 19.11 0.68 3.91
C GLU A 26 19.06 -0.64 3.11
N ALA A 27 18.24 -1.60 3.56
CA ALA A 27 18.06 -2.89 2.88
C ALA A 27 17.48 -2.72 1.47
N LEU A 28 16.53 -1.80 1.28
CA LEU A 28 15.96 -1.50 -0.04
C LEU A 28 17.01 -0.89 -0.99
N ALA A 29 17.90 -0.03 -0.48
CA ALA A 29 18.92 0.62 -1.28
C ALA A 29 20.06 -0.34 -1.67
N PHE A 30 20.61 -1.10 -0.71
CA PHE A 30 21.85 -1.85 -0.90
C PHE A 30 21.65 -3.35 -1.10
N GLY A 31 20.50 -3.88 -0.70
CA GLY A 31 20.24 -5.31 -0.81
C GLY A 31 21.27 -6.15 -0.05
N LYS A 32 21.58 -7.32 -0.61
CA LYS A 32 22.47 -8.34 -0.06
C LYS A 32 22.91 -9.29 -1.16
N SER A 33 24.21 -9.31 -1.46
CA SER A 33 24.77 -10.10 -2.56
C SER A 33 24.81 -11.61 -2.25
N ARG A 34 25.02 -12.41 -3.30
CA ARG A 34 25.18 -13.87 -3.17
C ARG A 34 26.37 -14.22 -2.28
N GLU A 35 27.48 -13.52 -2.41
CA GLU A 35 28.71 -13.74 -1.63
C GLU A 35 28.44 -13.56 -0.13
N VAL A 36 27.67 -12.54 0.25
CA VAL A 36 27.28 -12.32 1.65
C VAL A 36 26.39 -13.45 2.16
N VAL A 37 25.40 -13.88 1.36
CA VAL A 37 24.52 -15.00 1.72
C VAL A 37 25.30 -16.30 1.91
N GLU A 38 26.22 -16.60 1.00
CA GLU A 38 27.07 -17.79 1.09
C GLU A 38 28.00 -17.71 2.31
N GLN A 39 28.57 -16.54 2.61
CA GLN A 39 29.43 -16.37 3.78
C GLN A 39 28.66 -16.61 5.09
N GLU A 40 27.44 -16.10 5.23
CA GLU A 40 26.61 -16.38 6.41
C GLU A 40 26.31 -17.87 6.59
N TYR A 41 26.22 -18.63 5.51
CA TYR A 41 26.06 -20.08 5.58
C TYR A 41 27.37 -20.77 6.02
N ARG A 42 28.53 -20.30 5.54
CA ARG A 42 29.84 -20.80 6.01
C ARG A 42 30.02 -20.54 7.51
N ASP A 43 29.64 -19.36 7.99
CA ASP A 43 29.75 -19.00 9.41
C ASP A 43 28.84 -19.88 10.31
N GLN A 44 27.79 -20.48 9.74
CA GLN A 44 26.92 -21.47 10.38
C GLN A 44 27.39 -22.92 10.21
N GLY A 45 28.58 -23.14 9.64
CA GLY A 45 29.15 -24.47 9.40
C GLY A 45 28.50 -25.23 8.23
N LYS A 46 27.80 -24.55 7.32
CA LYS A 46 27.17 -25.17 6.14
C LYS A 46 28.02 -24.92 4.89
N ASP A 47 28.08 -25.90 4.00
CA ASP A 47 28.73 -25.76 2.70
C ASP A 47 27.78 -25.10 1.69
N PRO A 48 28.07 -23.88 1.20
CA PRO A 48 27.22 -23.20 0.22
C PRO A 48 27.03 -23.97 -1.08
N ALA A 49 27.96 -24.85 -1.46
CA ALA A 49 27.84 -25.69 -2.66
C ALA A 49 26.65 -26.68 -2.56
N THR A 50 26.19 -26.98 -1.35
CA THR A 50 25.02 -27.84 -1.12
C THR A 50 23.70 -27.06 -1.05
N LEU A 51 23.74 -25.73 -1.13
CA LEU A 51 22.63 -24.83 -0.83
C LEU A 51 22.10 -24.07 -2.06
N ASP A 52 22.38 -24.54 -3.28
CA ASP A 52 21.86 -23.91 -4.50
C ASP A 52 20.32 -23.86 -4.55
N TYR A 53 19.63 -24.75 -3.83
CA TYR A 53 18.17 -24.74 -3.72
C TYR A 53 17.62 -23.58 -2.87
N VAL A 54 18.45 -22.85 -2.13
CA VAL A 54 18.02 -21.76 -1.22
C VAL A 54 18.80 -20.45 -1.40
N VAL A 55 20.09 -20.50 -1.73
CA VAL A 55 20.96 -19.31 -1.86
C VAL A 55 20.38 -18.26 -2.83
N PRO A 56 19.93 -18.61 -4.06
CA PRO A 56 19.40 -17.62 -5.00
C PRO A 56 18.18 -16.86 -4.47
N PHE A 57 17.36 -17.49 -3.63
CA PHE A 57 16.14 -16.89 -3.06
C PHE A 57 16.39 -16.00 -1.85
N LYS A 58 17.63 -15.96 -1.33
CA LYS A 58 18.05 -15.10 -0.21
C LYS A 58 18.90 -13.91 -0.64
N VAL A 59 19.17 -13.76 -1.93
CA VAL A 59 19.81 -12.58 -2.52
C VAL A 59 18.79 -11.45 -2.60
N PHE A 60 19.20 -10.27 -2.19
CA PHE A 60 18.42 -9.04 -2.35
C PHE A 60 19.17 -8.14 -3.33
N GLU A 61 18.58 -7.83 -4.47
CA GLU A 61 19.22 -7.00 -5.50
C GLU A 61 19.43 -5.53 -5.08
N GLY A 62 18.71 -5.06 -4.06
CA GLY A 62 18.74 -3.65 -3.67
C GLY A 62 18.21 -2.74 -4.78
N ASN A 63 18.78 -1.55 -4.91
CA ASN A 63 18.43 -0.56 -5.92
C ASN A 63 16.93 -0.20 -5.97
N ARG A 64 16.27 -0.22 -4.80
CA ARG A 64 14.87 0.19 -4.65
C ARG A 64 14.84 1.59 -4.00
N PRO A 65 14.48 2.65 -4.74
CA PRO A 65 14.57 4.01 -4.24
C PRO A 65 13.51 4.27 -3.14
N THR A 66 13.90 5.03 -2.12
CA THR A 66 13.01 5.45 -1.03
C THR A 66 13.21 6.92 -0.71
N ASN A 67 12.19 7.57 -0.13
CA ASN A 67 12.30 8.89 0.47
C ASN A 67 12.05 8.76 1.97
N SER A 68 13.02 9.18 2.78
CA SER A 68 12.91 9.18 4.25
C SER A 68 12.61 10.58 4.76
N ILE A 69 11.44 10.76 5.37
CA ILE A 69 11.04 12.00 6.05
C ILE A 69 11.03 11.72 7.56
N LEU A 70 11.99 12.31 8.26
CA LEU A 70 12.08 12.28 9.72
C LEU A 70 11.59 13.62 10.28
N LEU A 71 10.59 13.58 11.16
CA LEU A 71 10.10 14.75 11.89
C LEU A 71 10.51 14.63 13.35
N ARG A 72 10.57 15.75 14.08
CA ARG A 72 10.82 15.69 15.54
C ARG A 72 9.70 14.94 16.26
N GLU A 73 8.45 15.31 16.01
CA GLU A 73 7.25 14.75 16.61
C GLU A 73 6.05 15.01 15.69
N ILE A 74 5.00 14.18 15.75
CA ILE A 74 3.75 14.44 15.03
C ILE A 74 2.85 15.34 15.88
N THR A 75 2.92 16.65 15.69
CA THR A 75 2.06 17.64 16.34
C THR A 75 0.99 18.11 15.36
N PRO A 76 -0.06 18.84 15.79
CA PRO A 76 -1.02 19.43 14.85
C PRO A 76 -0.34 20.27 13.75
N PHE A 77 0.71 20.99 14.11
CA PHE A 77 1.50 21.78 13.16
C PHE A 77 2.25 20.90 12.16
N SER A 78 3.05 19.93 12.64
CA SER A 78 3.87 19.10 11.73
C SER A 78 3.03 18.16 10.87
N LEU A 79 1.88 17.71 11.38
CA LEU A 79 0.91 16.95 10.62
C LEU A 79 0.25 17.79 9.52
N GLY A 80 -0.20 19.02 9.85
CA GLY A 80 -0.74 19.94 8.85
C GLY A 80 0.25 20.27 7.75
N ALA A 81 1.51 20.53 8.11
CA ALA A 81 2.58 20.75 7.14
C ALA A 81 2.84 19.51 6.26
N LEU A 82 2.77 18.31 6.83
CA LEU A 82 2.96 17.06 6.09
C LEU A 82 1.81 16.79 5.11
N ILE A 83 0.57 17.11 5.49
CA ILE A 83 -0.60 17.01 4.60
C ILE A 83 -0.42 17.98 3.42
N ALA A 84 -0.14 19.26 3.72
CA ALA A 84 0.06 20.29 2.70
C ALA A 84 1.22 19.96 1.75
N LEU A 85 2.30 19.34 2.25
CA LEU A 85 3.39 18.83 1.41
C LEU A 85 2.89 17.87 0.33
N TYR A 86 2.04 16.91 0.71
CA TYR A 86 1.48 15.94 -0.25
C TYR A 86 0.41 16.55 -1.17
N GLU A 87 -0.41 17.48 -0.67
CA GLU A 87 -1.35 18.24 -1.52
C GLU A 87 -0.60 18.98 -2.64
N HIS A 88 0.48 19.69 -2.30
CA HIS A 88 1.28 20.41 -3.29
C HIS A 88 2.07 19.47 -4.22
N LYS A 89 2.50 18.30 -3.74
CA LYS A 89 3.07 17.25 -4.59
C LYS A 89 2.06 16.81 -5.65
N ILE A 90 0.83 16.46 -5.23
CA ILE A 90 -0.25 15.99 -6.11
C ILE A 90 -0.63 17.09 -7.11
N PHE A 91 -0.80 18.33 -6.64
CA PHE A 91 -1.06 19.47 -7.50
C PHE A 91 0.03 19.66 -8.56
N THR A 92 1.31 19.65 -8.16
CA THR A 92 2.44 19.83 -9.09
C THR A 92 2.48 18.72 -10.14
N GLN A 93 2.22 17.46 -9.75
CA GLN A 93 2.13 16.35 -10.70
C GLN A 93 1.01 16.57 -11.72
N GLY A 94 -0.16 17.04 -11.28
CA GLY A 94 -1.27 17.34 -12.18
C GLY A 94 -0.96 18.44 -13.19
N VAL A 95 -0.28 19.50 -12.75
CA VAL A 95 0.19 20.58 -13.64
C VAL A 95 1.18 20.05 -14.67
N ILE A 96 2.19 19.26 -14.25
CA ILE A 96 3.18 18.67 -15.16
C ILE A 96 2.52 17.74 -16.18
N LEU A 97 1.58 16.92 -15.74
CA LEU A 97 0.88 15.93 -16.58
C LEU A 97 -0.27 16.53 -17.39
N ASN A 98 -0.53 17.84 -17.26
CA ASN A 98 -1.58 18.56 -17.95
C ASN A 98 -2.99 17.93 -17.77
N ILE A 99 -3.37 17.66 -16.52
CA ILE A 99 -4.68 17.12 -16.14
C ILE A 99 -5.37 18.02 -15.09
N PHE A 100 -6.69 17.90 -14.98
CA PHE A 100 -7.45 18.59 -13.94
C PHE A 100 -7.38 17.82 -12.62
N THR A 101 -6.64 18.34 -11.64
CA THR A 101 -6.44 17.69 -10.32
C THR A 101 -7.63 17.82 -9.37
N PHE A 102 -8.60 18.69 -9.70
CA PHE A 102 -9.67 19.08 -8.79
C PHE A 102 -11.07 18.65 -9.25
N ASP A 103 -11.17 17.81 -10.28
CA ASP A 103 -12.43 17.19 -10.69
C ASP A 103 -12.46 15.68 -10.40
N GLN A 104 -13.67 15.10 -10.44
CA GLN A 104 -13.89 13.68 -10.12
C GLN A 104 -15.01 13.04 -10.93
N TRP A 105 -15.08 13.31 -12.23
CA TRP A 105 -16.17 12.83 -13.11
C TRP A 105 -16.35 11.30 -13.12
N GLY A 106 -15.27 10.54 -12.85
CA GLY A 106 -15.31 9.08 -12.82
C GLY A 106 -16.26 8.47 -11.77
N VAL A 107 -16.76 9.24 -10.80
CA VAL A 107 -17.68 8.73 -9.77
C VAL A 107 -19.14 8.69 -10.21
N GLU A 108 -19.49 9.32 -11.34
CA GLU A 108 -20.88 9.56 -11.70
C GLU A 108 -21.59 8.29 -12.20
N LEU A 109 -20.94 7.50 -13.06
CA LEU A 109 -21.56 6.32 -13.66
C LEU A 109 -21.98 5.30 -12.60
N GLY A 110 -21.12 5.03 -11.62
CA GLY A 110 -21.43 4.11 -10.51
C GLY A 110 -22.63 4.57 -9.69
N LYS A 111 -22.72 5.87 -9.38
CA LYS A 111 -23.88 6.44 -8.67
C LYS A 111 -25.16 6.33 -9.49
N GLN A 112 -25.09 6.59 -10.79
CA GLN A 112 -26.25 6.46 -11.68
C GLN A 112 -26.73 5.02 -11.78
N LEU A 113 -25.83 4.05 -11.93
CA LEU A 113 -26.17 2.62 -11.98
C LEU A 113 -26.75 2.15 -10.65
N ALA A 114 -26.15 2.52 -9.52
CA ALA A 114 -26.67 2.18 -8.20
C ALA A 114 -28.10 2.72 -7.97
N ASN A 115 -28.37 3.96 -8.39
CA ASN A 115 -29.70 4.57 -8.29
C ASN A 115 -30.74 3.85 -9.16
N ARG A 116 -30.35 3.25 -10.28
CA ARG A 116 -31.24 2.44 -11.14
C ARG A 116 -31.49 1.05 -10.56
N ILE A 117 -30.46 0.42 -9.99
CA ILE A 117 -30.56 -0.93 -9.43
C ILE A 117 -31.32 -0.91 -8.09
N LEU A 118 -31.15 0.11 -7.26
CA LEU A 118 -31.73 0.15 -5.90
C LEU A 118 -33.26 -0.08 -5.86
N PRO A 119 -34.09 0.52 -6.74
CA PRO A 119 -35.52 0.21 -6.83
C PRO A 119 -35.82 -1.23 -7.25
N GLU A 120 -35.02 -1.81 -8.14
CA GLU A 120 -35.19 -3.18 -8.65
C GLU A 120 -34.97 -4.23 -7.56
N LEU A 121 -34.28 -3.88 -6.48
CA LEU A 121 -34.09 -4.75 -5.31
C LEU A 121 -35.29 -4.75 -4.36
N LYS A 122 -36.34 -3.95 -4.55
CA LYS A 122 -37.43 -3.85 -3.56
C LYS A 122 -38.48 -4.96 -3.64
N ASP A 123 -38.76 -5.45 -4.84
CA ASP A 123 -39.73 -6.53 -5.06
C ASP A 123 -39.03 -7.86 -5.37
N ASP A 124 -39.80 -8.94 -5.47
CA ASP A 124 -39.30 -10.29 -5.76
C ASP A 124 -39.38 -10.67 -7.26
N LYS A 125 -39.59 -9.70 -8.15
CA LYS A 125 -39.63 -9.98 -9.59
C LYS A 125 -38.25 -10.32 -10.11
N GLU A 126 -38.18 -11.27 -11.04
CA GLU A 126 -36.94 -11.57 -11.75
C GLU A 126 -36.51 -10.35 -12.58
N ILE A 127 -35.23 -10.00 -12.50
CA ILE A 127 -34.62 -8.86 -13.21
C ILE A 127 -33.96 -9.35 -14.50
N SER A 128 -34.27 -8.65 -15.59
CA SER A 128 -33.73 -8.92 -16.94
C SER A 128 -33.35 -7.64 -17.69
N SER A 129 -33.27 -6.50 -16.99
CA SER A 129 -33.04 -5.16 -17.56
C SER A 129 -31.58 -4.82 -17.84
N HIS A 130 -30.61 -5.62 -17.36
CA HIS A 130 -29.17 -5.36 -17.50
C HIS A 130 -28.46 -6.44 -18.31
N ASP A 131 -27.13 -6.40 -18.33
CA ASP A 131 -26.32 -7.51 -18.85
C ASP A 131 -26.53 -8.80 -18.02
N SER A 132 -26.15 -9.94 -18.60
CA SER A 132 -26.40 -11.26 -18.00
C SER A 132 -25.68 -11.46 -16.65
N SER A 133 -24.53 -10.82 -16.43
CA SER A 133 -23.81 -10.91 -15.16
C SER A 133 -24.58 -10.18 -14.07
N THR A 134 -24.95 -8.93 -14.32
CA THR A 134 -25.70 -8.10 -13.36
C THR A 134 -27.07 -8.72 -13.04
N ASN A 135 -27.82 -9.16 -14.05
CA ASN A 135 -29.11 -9.83 -13.84
C ASN A 135 -28.94 -11.12 -13.01
N GLY A 136 -27.97 -11.97 -13.37
CA GLY A 136 -27.72 -13.22 -12.67
C GLY A 136 -27.38 -13.02 -11.19
N LEU A 137 -26.58 -11.99 -10.89
CA LEU A 137 -26.23 -11.63 -9.51
C LEU A 137 -27.43 -11.09 -8.74
N ILE A 138 -28.22 -10.18 -9.31
CA ILE A 138 -29.41 -9.62 -8.66
C ILE A 138 -30.42 -10.73 -8.36
N ASN A 139 -30.71 -11.60 -9.32
CA ASN A 139 -31.68 -12.68 -9.15
C ASN A 139 -31.19 -13.73 -8.14
N ARG A 140 -29.88 -14.02 -8.13
CA ARG A 140 -29.30 -14.87 -7.10
C ARG A 140 -29.43 -14.26 -5.71
N TYR A 141 -29.16 -12.96 -5.57
CA TYR A 141 -29.35 -12.24 -4.32
C TYR A 141 -30.81 -12.32 -3.85
N LYS A 142 -31.79 -12.08 -4.74
CA LYS A 142 -33.21 -12.22 -4.42
C LYS A 142 -33.58 -13.63 -3.96
N ALA A 143 -33.01 -14.67 -4.57
CA ALA A 143 -33.25 -16.06 -4.17
C ALA A 143 -32.62 -16.44 -2.81
N TRP A 144 -31.62 -15.69 -2.33
CA TRP A 144 -30.90 -15.98 -1.08
C TRP A 144 -31.31 -15.12 0.11
N ARG A 145 -32.00 -14.00 -0.10
CA ARG A 145 -32.27 -13.00 0.95
C ARG A 145 -33.40 -13.35 1.93
N GLY A 146 -34.06 -14.50 1.75
CA GLY A 146 -35.19 -14.97 2.55
C GLY A 146 -36.52 -14.79 1.83
#